data_AF-G8R3N2-F1
#
_entry.id   AF-G8R3N2-F1
#
_cell.length_a   1.000
_cell.length_b   1.000
_cell.length_c   1.000
_cell.angle_alpha   90.00
_cell.angle_beta   90.00
_cell.angle_gamma   90.00
#
_symmetry.space_group_name_H-M   'P 1'
#
loop_
_entity.id
_entity.type
_entity.pdbx_description
1 polymer ?
#
loop_
_entity_poly.entity_id
_entity_poly.type
_entity_poly.pdbx_seq_one_letter_code
_entity_poly.pdbx_strand_id
1 'polypeptide(L)'
;MLQNPALLRELGIMYPSHTLMESGVSVGNFNAIYYENEKRNPSKNKIAKLINLFEQSDSRVLLLSSENFFGPINELTRAIPQAKFIFYLRNPLTLAESLYNQNVKNFGETEPFEIKTRRPNFGTIGHLRDFVKKHSSENLIIRYFDKKMFHRGNIINDLLFTMGIDPKENIPNQKVNLAYTLEALEVKRFLNHFNLNPYCDYLLNNLLQQNQDGTTSYSLLKPEEFDKHLQHVIDEIQLFFKEIPCDQSEAFLKTIRQTKQKQYIPQTLSIEKLAEIRDYICRKNTPLYYELCHLIEIQDKQSTHDKEKTTAFIERYNPQKRLLSHFKYISDRALFINRLRIKKFLS
;
A
#
# COMPACT_ATOMS: atom_id res chain seq x y z
N MET A 1 -1.27 -8.42 -6.12
CA MET A 1 -2.43 -9.32 -5.90
C MET A 1 -2.32 -10.59 -6.74
N LEU A 2 -1.99 -10.53 -8.03
CA LEU A 2 -1.76 -11.74 -8.82
C LEU A 2 -0.36 -11.71 -9.42
N GLN A 3 0.58 -12.45 -8.83
CA GLN A 3 1.96 -12.54 -9.30
C GLN A 3 2.23 -13.77 -10.16
N ASN A 4 1.18 -14.51 -10.56
CA ASN A 4 1.31 -15.67 -11.41
C ASN A 4 0.61 -15.45 -12.78
N PRO A 5 1.28 -14.81 -13.76
CA PRO A 5 0.74 -14.61 -15.09
C PRO A 5 0.34 -15.90 -15.81
N ALA A 6 1.01 -17.03 -15.52
CA ALA A 6 0.69 -18.31 -16.12
C ALA A 6 -0.68 -18.81 -15.66
N LEU A 7 -0.91 -18.82 -14.33
CA LEU A 7 -2.21 -19.19 -13.75
C LEU A 7 -3.35 -18.30 -14.27
N LEU A 8 -3.12 -16.99 -14.40
CA LEU A 8 -4.14 -16.09 -14.95
C LEU A 8 -4.46 -16.41 -16.41
N ARG A 9 -3.43 -16.69 -17.21
CA ARG A 9 -3.62 -17.08 -18.61
C ARG A 9 -4.42 -18.38 -18.73
N GLU A 10 -4.15 -19.38 -17.89
CA GLU A 10 -4.91 -20.63 -17.82
C GLU A 10 -6.40 -20.39 -17.47
N LEU A 11 -6.70 -19.38 -16.67
CA LEU A 11 -8.07 -18.97 -16.34
C LEU A 11 -8.73 -18.10 -17.43
N GLY A 12 -8.02 -17.84 -18.53
CA GLY A 12 -8.44 -16.98 -19.64
C GLY A 12 -8.37 -15.48 -19.30
N ILE A 13 -7.45 -15.07 -18.42
CA ILE A 13 -7.29 -13.69 -17.98
C ILE A 13 -5.97 -13.13 -18.51
N MET A 14 -6.05 -12.08 -19.32
CA MET A 14 -4.91 -11.25 -19.68
C MET A 14 -4.68 -10.23 -18.56
N TYR A 15 -3.54 -10.33 -17.90
CA TYR A 15 -3.08 -9.36 -16.91
C TYR A 15 -1.72 -8.80 -17.34
N PRO A 16 -1.68 -7.58 -17.91
CA PRO A 16 -0.44 -7.01 -18.44
C PRO A 16 0.65 -6.90 -17.37
N SER A 17 1.89 -7.09 -17.79
CA SER A 17 3.04 -6.82 -16.93
C SER A 17 3.09 -5.36 -16.53
N HIS A 18 3.59 -5.10 -15.32
CA HIS A 18 3.83 -3.74 -14.84
C HIS A 18 5.15 -3.66 -14.08
N THR A 19 5.77 -2.49 -14.12
CA THR A 19 7.06 -2.22 -13.49
C THR A 19 6.90 -1.64 -12.09
N LEU A 20 7.94 -1.82 -11.27
CA LEU A 20 8.08 -1.10 -10.01
C LEU A 20 8.66 0.29 -10.27
N MET A 21 8.28 1.27 -9.45
CA MET A 21 8.94 2.57 -9.37
C MET A 21 10.36 2.43 -8.83
N GLU A 22 11.17 3.50 -8.90
CA GLU A 22 12.52 3.53 -8.30
C GLU A 22 12.51 3.27 -6.80
N SER A 23 11.42 3.65 -6.12
CA SER A 23 11.17 3.33 -4.70
C SER A 23 10.82 1.85 -4.44
N GLY A 24 10.73 1.02 -5.49
CA GLY A 24 10.30 -0.37 -5.40
C GLY A 24 8.78 -0.55 -5.25
N VAL A 25 8.00 0.54 -5.23
CA VAL A 25 6.54 0.51 -5.13
C VAL A 25 5.92 0.20 -6.49
N SER A 26 4.96 -0.73 -6.54
CA SER A 26 4.19 -1.01 -7.76
C SER A 26 3.06 0.01 -7.93
N VAL A 27 2.94 0.60 -9.11
CA VAL A 27 1.75 1.39 -9.50
C VAL A 27 0.66 0.51 -10.13
N GLY A 28 0.84 -0.81 -10.14
CA GLY A 28 -0.02 -1.75 -10.86
C GLY A 28 -0.06 -1.44 -12.36
N ASN A 29 -1.20 -1.65 -13.02
CA ASN A 29 -1.35 -1.42 -14.45
C ASN A 29 -1.64 0.04 -14.83
N PHE A 30 -1.44 1.00 -13.93
CA PHE A 30 -1.73 2.42 -14.22
C PHE A 30 -1.01 2.90 -15.49
N ASN A 31 0.27 2.56 -15.62
CA ASN A 31 1.10 2.93 -16.77
C ASN A 31 0.74 2.18 -18.06
N ALA A 32 -0.12 1.16 -18.01
CA ALA A 32 -0.66 0.53 -19.21
C ALA A 32 -1.67 1.45 -19.93
N ILE A 33 -2.22 2.44 -19.23
CA ILE A 33 -3.24 3.36 -19.76
C ILE A 33 -2.72 4.80 -19.81
N TYR A 34 -1.92 5.21 -18.82
CA TYR A 34 -1.45 6.58 -18.67
C TYR A 34 0.04 6.72 -18.99
N TYR A 35 0.46 7.90 -19.45
CA TYR A 35 1.86 8.32 -19.39
C TYR A 35 2.15 8.92 -18.01
N GLU A 36 3.38 8.79 -17.52
CA GLU A 36 3.79 9.24 -16.18
C GLU A 36 3.51 10.74 -15.95
N ASN A 37 3.52 11.55 -17.01
CA ASN A 37 3.28 12.99 -16.96
C ASN A 37 1.80 13.40 -17.09
N GLU A 38 0.89 12.46 -17.41
CA GLU A 38 -0.51 12.74 -17.73
C GLU A 38 -1.45 12.03 -16.75
N LYS A 39 -1.35 12.34 -15.45
CA LYS A 39 -2.08 11.64 -14.37
C LYS A 39 -3.62 11.65 -14.48
N ARG A 40 -4.20 12.34 -15.47
CA ARG A 40 -5.65 12.44 -15.64
C ARG A 40 -6.16 12.13 -17.04
N ASN A 41 -5.31 12.05 -18.07
CA ASN A 41 -5.80 11.80 -19.44
C ASN A 41 -5.37 10.40 -19.90
N PRO A 42 -6.32 9.46 -20.08
CA PRO A 42 -6.02 8.14 -20.63
C PRO A 42 -5.45 8.27 -22.05
N SER A 43 -4.36 7.58 -22.33
CA SER A 43 -3.76 7.59 -23.67
C SER A 43 -4.55 6.69 -24.61
N LYS A 44 -5.21 7.29 -25.60
CA LYS A 44 -5.92 6.55 -26.67
C LYS A 44 -5.03 5.52 -27.36
N ASN A 45 -3.76 5.87 -27.62
CA ASN A 45 -2.80 4.98 -28.26
C ASN A 45 -2.46 3.76 -27.39
N LYS A 46 -2.26 3.97 -26.07
CA LYS A 46 -2.00 2.85 -25.16
C LYS A 46 -3.21 1.94 -25.02
N ILE A 47 -4.41 2.52 -24.89
CA ILE A 47 -5.67 1.78 -24.82
C ILE A 47 -5.86 0.94 -26.09
N ALA A 48 -5.73 1.53 -27.27
CA ALA A 48 -5.89 0.82 -28.54
C ALA A 48 -4.89 -0.34 -28.69
N LYS A 49 -3.62 -0.12 -28.34
CA LYS A 49 -2.61 -1.19 -28.33
C LYS A 49 -2.98 -2.31 -27.36
N LEU A 50 -3.44 -1.97 -26.17
CA LEU A 50 -3.81 -2.94 -25.15
C LEU A 50 -5.03 -3.76 -25.55
N ILE A 51 -6.05 -3.13 -26.15
CA ILE A 51 -7.23 -3.80 -26.69
C ILE A 51 -6.83 -4.74 -27.84
N ASN A 52 -6.02 -4.26 -28.80
CA ASN A 52 -5.55 -5.10 -29.90
C ASN A 52 -4.78 -6.34 -29.41
N LEU A 53 -3.92 -6.17 -28.39
CA LEU A 53 -3.20 -7.30 -27.78
C LEU A 53 -4.14 -8.29 -27.09
N PHE A 54 -5.20 -7.79 -26.46
CA PHE A 54 -6.23 -8.62 -25.85
C PHE A 54 -7.04 -9.41 -26.88
N GLU A 55 -7.49 -8.75 -27.95
CA GLU A 55 -8.25 -9.37 -29.06
C GLU A 55 -7.44 -10.41 -29.83
N GLN A 56 -6.10 -10.29 -29.85
CA GLN A 56 -5.19 -11.28 -30.44
C GLN A 56 -4.85 -12.45 -29.50
N SER A 57 -5.34 -12.44 -28.27
CA SER A 57 -5.06 -13.47 -27.27
C SER A 57 -6.25 -14.41 -27.09
N ASP A 58 -6.00 -15.61 -26.56
CA ASP A 58 -7.07 -16.55 -26.16
C ASP A 58 -7.75 -16.16 -24.83
N SER A 59 -7.48 -14.96 -24.31
CA SER A 59 -8.04 -14.51 -23.05
C SER A 59 -9.46 -13.97 -23.25
N ARG A 60 -10.34 -14.26 -22.29
CA ARG A 60 -11.72 -13.76 -22.23
C ARG A 60 -11.89 -12.51 -21.36
N VAL A 61 -10.92 -12.23 -20.49
CA VAL A 61 -10.95 -11.07 -19.58
C VAL A 61 -9.64 -10.32 -19.65
N LEU A 62 -9.68 -9.02 -19.90
CA LEU A 62 -8.56 -8.11 -19.68
C LEU A 62 -8.70 -7.50 -18.28
N LEU A 63 -7.80 -7.87 -17.37
CA LEU A 63 -7.78 -7.36 -16.00
C LEU A 63 -6.70 -6.28 -15.87
N LEU A 64 -7.10 -5.11 -15.36
CA LEU A 64 -6.19 -4.05 -14.94
C LEU A 64 -6.44 -3.76 -13.47
N SER A 65 -5.37 -3.64 -12.68
CA SER A 65 -5.50 -3.25 -11.27
C SER A 65 -4.48 -2.18 -10.89
N SER A 66 -4.97 -1.14 -10.22
CA SER A 66 -4.15 -0.08 -9.63
C SER A 66 -5.01 0.75 -8.66
N GLU A 67 -4.46 1.11 -7.51
CA GLU A 67 -5.08 2.08 -6.60
C GLU A 67 -5.19 3.48 -7.25
N ASN A 68 -4.33 3.77 -8.23
CA ASN A 68 -4.30 5.05 -8.93
C ASN A 68 -5.43 5.23 -9.96
N PHE A 69 -6.19 4.17 -10.29
CA PHE A 69 -7.34 4.29 -11.21
C PHE A 69 -8.53 5.01 -10.58
N PHE A 70 -8.59 5.10 -9.26
CA PHE A 70 -9.74 5.69 -8.57
C PHE A 70 -9.88 7.19 -8.81
N GLY A 71 -8.77 7.93 -8.89
CA GLY A 71 -8.78 9.37 -9.16
C GLY A 71 -9.39 9.75 -10.52
N PRO A 72 -8.87 9.20 -11.64
CA PRO A 72 -9.33 9.52 -12.99
C PRO A 72 -10.43 8.56 -13.51
N ILE A 73 -11.25 7.99 -12.61
CA ILE A 73 -12.24 6.95 -12.99
C ILE A 73 -13.27 7.47 -14.01
N ASN A 74 -13.66 8.75 -13.94
CA ASN A 74 -14.61 9.34 -14.88
C ASN A 74 -14.03 9.46 -16.30
N GLU A 75 -12.74 9.78 -16.41
CA GLU A 75 -12.00 9.81 -17.68
C GLU A 75 -11.84 8.39 -18.23
N LEU A 76 -11.57 7.40 -17.38
CA LEU A 76 -11.51 5.99 -17.78
C LEU A 76 -12.84 5.49 -18.33
N THR A 77 -13.95 5.77 -17.64
CA THR A 77 -15.28 5.36 -18.11
C THR A 77 -15.62 5.95 -19.48
N ARG A 78 -15.19 7.18 -19.76
CA ARG A 78 -15.38 7.78 -21.09
C ARG A 78 -14.46 7.17 -22.14
N ALA A 79 -13.23 6.83 -21.77
CA ALA A 79 -12.25 6.25 -22.69
C ALA A 79 -12.52 4.77 -23.00
N ILE A 80 -13.11 4.03 -22.05
CA ILE A 80 -13.44 2.61 -22.17
C ILE A 80 -14.87 2.38 -21.61
N PRO A 81 -15.93 2.75 -22.35
CA PRO A 81 -17.32 2.70 -21.85
C PRO A 81 -17.81 1.32 -21.43
N GLN A 82 -17.22 0.26 -21.99
CA GLN A 82 -17.52 -1.14 -21.68
C GLN A 82 -16.79 -1.68 -20.43
N ALA A 83 -15.90 -0.89 -19.82
CA ALA A 83 -15.16 -1.34 -18.64
C ALA A 83 -16.08 -1.56 -17.45
N LYS A 84 -15.86 -2.67 -16.73
CA LYS A 84 -16.43 -2.91 -15.40
C LYS A 84 -15.41 -2.52 -14.34
N PHE A 85 -15.84 -1.76 -13.35
CA PHE A 85 -15.03 -1.28 -12.24
C PHE A 85 -15.38 -2.06 -10.97
N ILE A 86 -14.42 -2.82 -10.45
CA ILE A 86 -14.59 -3.56 -9.19
C ILE A 86 -13.93 -2.74 -8.08
N PHE A 87 -14.74 -2.27 -7.13
CA PHE A 87 -14.29 -1.48 -6.00
C PHE A 87 -14.42 -2.26 -4.69
N TYR A 88 -13.32 -2.43 -3.96
CA TYR A 88 -13.31 -3.05 -2.64
C TYR A 88 -13.50 -2.00 -1.54
N LEU A 89 -14.73 -1.85 -1.06
CA LEU A 89 -15.06 -0.94 0.04
C LEU A 89 -14.55 -1.51 1.36
N ARG A 90 -13.66 -0.78 2.02
CA ARG A 90 -13.08 -1.12 3.32
C ARG A 90 -13.68 -0.26 4.42
N ASN A 91 -13.76 -0.80 5.65
CA ASN A 91 -14.10 -0.02 6.84
C ASN A 91 -13.16 1.21 6.94
N PRO A 92 -13.67 2.46 6.79
CA PRO A 92 -12.87 3.68 6.79
C PRO A 92 -11.99 3.85 8.03
N LEU A 93 -12.42 3.36 9.20
CA LEU A 93 -11.65 3.44 10.43
C LEU A 93 -10.37 2.59 10.35
N THR A 94 -10.51 1.33 9.90
CA THR A 94 -9.36 0.43 9.69
C THR A 94 -8.48 0.87 8.52
N LEU A 95 -9.07 1.57 7.55
CA LEU A 95 -8.37 2.13 6.40
C LEU A 95 -7.46 3.28 6.84
N ALA A 96 -7.91 4.15 7.75
CA ALA A 96 -7.12 5.28 8.25
C ALA A 96 -5.76 4.85 8.82
N GLU A 97 -5.74 3.86 9.73
CA GLU A 97 -4.49 3.34 10.29
C GLU A 97 -3.62 2.62 9.24
N SER A 98 -4.26 1.95 8.28
CA SER A 98 -3.58 1.27 7.18
C SER A 98 -2.90 2.26 6.23
N LEU A 99 -3.57 3.38 5.92
CA LEU A 99 -3.05 4.47 5.11
C LEU A 99 -1.90 5.17 5.83
N TYR A 100 -2.04 5.41 7.14
CA TYR A 100 -0.95 5.96 7.93
C TYR A 100 0.31 5.09 7.89
N ASN A 101 0.16 3.78 8.07
CA ASN A 101 1.28 2.84 7.90
C ASN A 101 1.92 2.93 6.51
N GLN A 102 1.12 3.09 5.45
CA GLN A 102 1.64 3.28 4.09
C GLN A 102 2.34 4.64 3.92
N ASN A 103 1.84 5.70 4.56
CA ASN A 103 2.47 7.03 4.54
C ASN A 103 3.85 7.02 5.22
N VAL A 104 3.97 6.35 6.38
CA VAL A 104 5.27 6.17 7.04
C VAL A 104 6.20 5.31 6.18
N LYS A 105 5.69 4.27 5.51
CA LYS A 105 6.49 3.39 4.64
C LYS A 105 7.01 4.09 3.39
N ASN A 106 6.12 4.70 2.63
CA ASN A 106 6.38 5.03 1.22
C ASN A 106 6.43 6.53 0.94
N PHE A 107 5.96 7.36 1.87
CA PHE A 107 5.78 8.79 1.65
C PHE A 107 6.48 9.67 2.70
N GLY A 108 7.29 9.08 3.58
CA GLY A 108 8.13 9.83 4.50
C GLY A 108 7.36 10.50 5.64
N GLU A 109 6.20 9.97 6.06
CA GLU A 109 5.44 10.54 7.18
C GLU A 109 6.28 10.55 8.47
N THR A 110 6.34 11.70 9.12
CA THR A 110 7.08 11.95 10.36
C THR A 110 6.15 12.22 11.53
N GLU A 111 4.91 12.67 11.26
CA GLU A 111 3.99 13.07 12.32
C GLU A 111 3.32 11.86 12.97
N PRO A 112 2.97 11.94 14.27
CA PRO A 112 2.12 10.95 14.90
C PRO A 112 0.78 10.80 14.19
N PHE A 113 0.27 9.57 14.16
CA PHE A 113 -1.08 9.28 13.71
C PHE A 113 -2.08 10.06 14.55
N GLU A 114 -2.95 10.79 13.86
CA GLU A 114 -4.06 11.50 14.46
C GLU A 114 -5.16 11.63 13.42
N ILE A 115 -6.42 11.41 13.81
CA ILE A 115 -7.56 11.80 12.99
C ILE A 115 -7.88 13.26 13.33
N LYS A 116 -7.12 14.18 12.72
CA LYS A 116 -7.17 15.63 13.01
C LYS A 116 -8.57 16.26 12.86
N THR A 117 -9.42 15.65 12.05
CA THR A 117 -10.81 16.06 11.83
C THR A 117 -11.75 15.33 12.77
N ARG A 118 -12.87 15.95 13.16
CA ARG A 118 -13.93 15.29 13.97
C ARG A 118 -14.49 14.00 13.34
N ARG A 119 -14.18 13.73 12.07
CA ARG A 119 -14.66 12.60 11.27
C ARG A 119 -13.49 12.00 10.47
N PRO A 120 -13.47 10.67 10.25
CA PRO A 120 -12.51 10.05 9.33
C PRO A 120 -12.63 10.60 7.90
N ASN A 121 -11.59 10.42 7.09
CA ASN A 121 -11.63 10.80 5.69
C ASN A 121 -12.57 9.86 4.91
N PHE A 122 -13.67 10.42 4.39
CA PHE A 122 -14.66 9.71 3.56
C PHE A 122 -14.52 10.02 2.07
N GLY A 123 -13.37 10.54 1.62
CA GLY A 123 -13.12 10.93 0.23
C GLY A 123 -13.41 9.80 -0.76
N THR A 124 -13.10 8.56 -0.40
CA THR A 124 -13.48 7.38 -1.19
C THR A 124 -14.98 7.23 -1.36
N ILE A 125 -15.76 7.37 -0.28
CA ILE A 125 -17.23 7.28 -0.34
C ILE A 125 -17.80 8.45 -1.15
N GLY A 126 -17.29 9.66 -0.93
CA GLY A 126 -17.69 10.84 -1.69
C GLY A 126 -17.43 10.69 -3.19
N HIS A 127 -16.25 10.20 -3.56
CA HIS A 127 -15.91 9.91 -4.96
C HIS A 127 -16.80 8.83 -5.59
N LEU A 128 -17.16 7.77 -4.85
CA LEU A 128 -18.10 6.76 -5.33
C LEU A 128 -19.50 7.34 -5.54
N ARG A 129 -19.98 8.18 -4.61
CA ARG A 129 -21.25 8.91 -4.77
C ARG A 129 -21.22 9.76 -6.04
N ASP A 130 -20.15 10.52 -6.24
CA ASP A 130 -19.98 11.36 -7.42
C ASP A 130 -19.91 10.54 -8.72
N PHE A 131 -19.27 9.37 -8.68
CA PHE A 131 -19.20 8.45 -9.80
C PHE A 131 -20.59 7.95 -10.19
N VAL A 132 -21.36 7.40 -9.24
CA VAL A 132 -22.71 6.84 -9.50
C VAL A 132 -23.71 7.93 -9.90
N LYS A 133 -23.51 9.19 -9.46
CA LYS A 133 -24.32 10.32 -9.94
C LYS A 133 -24.04 10.67 -11.40
N LYS A 134 -22.79 10.53 -11.85
CA LYS A 134 -22.35 10.91 -13.21
C LYS A 134 -22.46 9.78 -14.22
N HIS A 135 -22.39 8.54 -13.76
CA HIS A 135 -22.33 7.34 -14.57
C HIS A 135 -23.35 6.32 -14.06
N SER A 136 -23.93 5.51 -14.94
CA SER A 136 -24.79 4.40 -14.53
C SER A 136 -24.03 3.44 -13.59
N SER A 137 -24.72 2.96 -12.55
CA SER A 137 -24.18 1.98 -11.60
C SER A 137 -23.93 0.61 -12.22
N GLU A 138 -24.45 0.34 -13.43
CA GLU A 138 -24.32 -0.96 -14.11
C GLU A 138 -22.86 -1.40 -14.36
N ASN A 139 -21.94 -0.43 -14.46
CA ASN A 139 -20.52 -0.69 -14.67
C ASN A 139 -19.71 -0.70 -13.37
N LEU A 140 -20.33 -0.43 -12.22
CA LEU A 140 -19.67 -0.44 -10.91
C LEU A 140 -20.11 -1.67 -10.10
N ILE A 141 -19.13 -2.43 -9.65
CA ILE A 141 -19.32 -3.56 -8.74
C ILE A 141 -18.66 -3.21 -7.43
N ILE A 142 -19.45 -3.14 -6.35
CA ILE A 142 -18.93 -2.92 -5.00
C ILE A 142 -18.77 -4.27 -4.30
N ARG A 143 -17.55 -4.59 -3.90
CA ARG A 143 -17.18 -5.73 -3.04
C ARG A 143 -16.74 -5.19 -1.68
N TYR A 144 -16.77 -6.03 -0.65
CA TYR A 144 -16.41 -5.62 0.71
C TYR A 144 -15.05 -6.18 1.11
N PHE A 145 -14.15 -5.30 1.54
CA PHE A 145 -12.82 -5.68 2.02
C PHE A 145 -12.89 -6.20 3.47
N ASP A 146 -13.41 -7.41 3.64
CA ASP A 146 -13.39 -8.15 4.90
C ASP A 146 -13.20 -9.63 4.63
N LYS A 147 -12.30 -10.28 5.38
CA LYS A 147 -11.99 -11.71 5.19
C LYS A 147 -13.23 -12.60 5.32
N LYS A 148 -14.19 -12.23 6.17
CA LYS A 148 -15.46 -12.97 6.36
C LYS A 148 -16.42 -12.80 5.19
N MET A 149 -16.22 -11.78 4.36
CA MET A 149 -17.08 -11.47 3.21
C MET A 149 -16.47 -11.94 1.88
N PHE A 150 -15.16 -12.20 1.84
CA PHE A 150 -14.51 -12.75 0.65
C PHE A 150 -14.99 -14.16 0.33
N HIS A 151 -15.20 -14.43 -0.97
CA HIS A 151 -15.38 -15.79 -1.45
C HIS A 151 -14.22 -16.69 -1.01
N ARG A 152 -14.53 -17.82 -0.35
CA ARG A 152 -13.56 -18.74 0.27
C ARG A 152 -12.56 -18.07 1.23
N GLY A 153 -12.93 -16.93 1.82
CA GLY A 153 -12.09 -16.18 2.76
C GLY A 153 -10.82 -15.58 2.14
N ASN A 154 -10.80 -15.38 0.83
CA ASN A 154 -9.63 -14.97 0.07
C ASN A 154 -9.99 -13.91 -0.99
N ILE A 155 -9.33 -12.75 -0.94
CA ILE A 155 -9.55 -11.65 -1.88
C ILE A 155 -9.31 -12.03 -3.36
N ILE A 156 -8.36 -12.93 -3.63
CA ILE A 156 -8.07 -13.37 -4.99
C ILE A 156 -9.22 -14.19 -5.55
N ASN A 157 -9.71 -15.16 -4.77
CA ASN A 157 -10.88 -15.93 -5.19
C ASN A 157 -12.13 -15.05 -5.26
N ASP A 158 -12.27 -14.07 -4.38
CA ASP A 158 -13.38 -13.11 -4.43
C ASP A 158 -13.37 -12.28 -5.71
N LEU A 159 -12.20 -11.78 -6.12
CA LEU A 159 -12.03 -11.04 -7.37
C LEU A 159 -12.36 -11.93 -8.58
N LEU A 160 -11.84 -13.16 -8.60
CA LEU A 160 -12.11 -14.11 -9.68
C LEU A 160 -13.60 -14.46 -9.76
N PHE A 161 -14.22 -14.76 -8.62
CA PHE A 161 -15.65 -15.07 -8.54
C PHE A 161 -16.50 -13.89 -9.03
N THR A 162 -16.10 -12.66 -8.68
CA THR A 162 -16.74 -11.42 -9.16
C THR A 162 -16.66 -11.26 -10.68
N MET A 163 -15.62 -11.80 -11.32
CA MET A 163 -15.46 -11.83 -12.78
C MET A 163 -16.12 -13.06 -13.43
N GLY A 164 -16.87 -13.88 -12.68
CA GLY A 164 -17.50 -15.11 -13.18
C GLY A 164 -16.51 -16.27 -13.36
N ILE A 165 -15.43 -16.28 -12.58
CA ILE A 165 -14.37 -17.29 -12.63
C ILE A 165 -14.29 -17.96 -11.26
N ASP A 166 -14.67 -19.22 -11.17
CA ASP A 166 -14.59 -20.01 -9.93
C ASP A 166 -13.54 -21.13 -10.09
N PRO A 167 -12.28 -20.90 -9.69
CA PRO A 167 -11.26 -21.94 -9.71
C PRO A 167 -11.66 -23.11 -8.81
N LYS A 168 -11.36 -24.33 -9.26
CA LYS A 168 -11.61 -25.54 -8.44
C LYS A 168 -10.89 -25.47 -7.09
N GLU A 169 -9.66 -24.96 -7.10
CA GLU A 169 -8.81 -24.85 -5.91
C GLU A 169 -8.69 -23.42 -5.39
N ASN A 170 -8.39 -23.28 -4.09
CA ASN A 170 -8.15 -21.98 -3.49
C ASN A 170 -6.78 -21.44 -3.92
N ILE A 171 -6.75 -20.28 -4.59
CA ILE A 171 -5.49 -19.70 -5.02
C ILE A 171 -4.80 -19.05 -3.81
N PRO A 172 -3.59 -19.46 -3.43
CA PRO A 172 -2.93 -18.98 -2.23
C PRO A 172 -2.72 -17.47 -2.29
N ASN A 173 -3.14 -16.78 -1.23
CA ASN A 173 -2.86 -15.36 -1.05
C ASN A 173 -1.43 -15.21 -0.52
N GLN A 174 -0.46 -14.97 -1.41
CA GLN A 174 0.86 -14.52 -0.96
C GLN A 174 0.70 -13.15 -0.31
N LYS A 175 1.00 -13.05 1.00
CA LYS A 175 1.05 -11.77 1.70
C LYS A 175 2.23 -10.97 1.17
N VAL A 176 1.99 -10.21 0.11
CA VAL A 176 2.92 -9.20 -0.40
C VAL A 176 2.63 -7.92 0.40
N ASN A 177 3.64 -7.40 1.11
CA ASN A 177 3.58 -6.25 2.04
C ASN A 177 2.97 -6.53 3.41
N LEU A 178 3.79 -7.03 4.34
CA LEU A 178 3.40 -7.15 5.75
C LEU A 178 3.24 -5.76 6.39
N ALA A 179 2.32 -5.66 7.35
CA ALA A 179 2.27 -4.52 8.25
C ALA A 179 3.57 -4.47 9.08
N TYR A 180 3.97 -3.28 9.52
CA TYR A 180 5.06 -3.18 10.48
C TYR A 180 4.62 -3.68 11.85
N THR A 181 5.56 -4.14 12.66
CA THR A 181 5.41 -4.06 14.10
C THR A 181 5.35 -2.59 14.52
N LEU A 182 4.77 -2.29 15.68
CA LEU A 182 4.72 -0.91 16.19
C LEU A 182 6.13 -0.31 16.27
N GLU A 183 7.09 -1.08 16.77
CA GLU A 183 8.48 -0.64 16.97
C GLU A 183 9.15 -0.34 15.62
N ALA A 184 8.92 -1.18 14.60
CA ALA A 184 9.43 -0.92 13.25
C ALA A 184 8.78 0.31 12.61
N LEU A 185 7.48 0.54 12.83
CA LEU A 185 6.78 1.74 12.37
C LEU A 185 7.37 3.01 12.99
N GLU A 186 7.57 3.00 14.31
CA GLU A 186 8.12 4.13 15.06
C GLU A 186 9.57 4.44 14.66
N VAL A 187 10.41 3.41 14.47
CA VAL A 187 11.78 3.60 13.97
C VAL A 187 11.78 4.11 12.53
N LYS A 188 10.88 3.61 11.67
CA LYS A 188 10.75 4.14 10.31
C LYS A 188 10.36 5.62 10.33
N ARG A 189 9.38 5.99 11.16
CA ARG A 189 8.94 7.37 11.34
C ARG A 189 10.07 8.28 11.83
N PHE A 190 10.85 7.81 12.81
CA PHE A 190 12.06 8.51 13.24
C PHE A 190 13.05 8.72 12.08
N LEU A 191 13.32 7.67 11.30
CA LEU A 191 14.26 7.74 10.18
C LEU A 191 13.74 8.59 9.00
N ASN A 192 12.43 8.83 8.90
CA ASN A 192 11.84 9.70 7.88
C ASN A 192 12.17 11.18 8.07
N HIS A 193 12.66 11.59 9.25
CA HIS A 193 13.18 12.94 9.45
C HIS A 193 14.47 13.20 8.64
N PHE A 194 15.14 12.14 8.19
CA PHE A 194 16.34 12.24 7.37
C PHE A 194 16.01 12.01 5.89
N ASN A 195 16.69 12.72 5.02
CA ASN A 195 16.54 12.60 3.57
C ASN A 195 17.14 11.28 3.07
N LEU A 196 16.36 10.21 3.11
CA LEU A 196 16.74 8.89 2.61
C LEU A 196 16.65 8.86 1.08
N ASN A 197 17.70 8.37 0.42
CA ASN A 197 17.62 8.11 -1.02
C ASN A 197 16.69 6.90 -1.31
N PRO A 198 16.07 6.80 -2.51
CA PRO A 198 15.08 5.76 -2.80
C PRO A 198 15.56 4.32 -2.60
N TYR A 199 16.84 4.03 -2.84
CA TYR A 199 17.39 2.70 -2.65
C TYR A 199 17.58 2.36 -1.17
N CYS A 200 18.07 3.32 -0.38
CA CYS A 200 18.14 3.21 1.07
C CYS A 200 16.77 2.95 1.67
N ASP A 201 15.78 3.74 1.24
CA ASP A 201 14.40 3.64 1.69
C ASP A 201 13.77 2.27 1.37
N TYR A 202 13.94 1.80 0.13
CA TYR A 202 13.50 0.48 -0.31
C TYR A 202 14.08 -0.66 0.54
N LEU A 203 15.39 -0.65 0.79
CA LEU A 203 16.04 -1.69 1.60
C LEU A 203 15.57 -1.65 3.05
N LEU A 204 15.47 -0.46 3.63
CA LEU A 204 14.98 -0.26 5.00
C LEU A 204 13.55 -0.80 5.13
N ASN A 205 12.67 -0.44 4.21
CA ASN A 205 11.28 -0.90 4.21
C ASN A 205 11.18 -2.43 4.15
N ASN A 206 11.94 -3.08 3.27
CA ASN A 206 11.95 -4.54 3.19
C ASN A 206 12.44 -5.21 4.47
N LEU A 207 13.50 -4.69 5.10
CA LEU A 207 14.02 -5.25 6.35
C LEU A 207 13.04 -5.09 7.50
N LEU A 208 12.45 -3.90 7.64
CA LEU A 208 11.48 -3.61 8.70
C LEU A 208 10.19 -4.42 8.55
N GLN A 209 9.76 -4.72 7.33
CA GLN A 209 8.61 -5.62 7.11
C GLN A 209 8.92 -7.08 7.44
N GLN A 210 10.18 -7.49 7.31
CA GLN A 210 10.62 -8.84 7.71
C GLN A 210 10.79 -8.96 9.23
N ASN A 211 10.92 -7.84 9.95
CA ASN A 211 10.96 -7.86 11.39
C ASN A 211 9.54 -8.10 11.95
N GLN A 212 9.32 -9.30 12.44
CA GLN A 212 8.07 -9.69 13.11
C GLN A 212 8.27 -9.81 14.64
N ASP A 213 9.46 -9.48 15.13
CA ASP A 213 9.77 -9.39 16.56
C ASP A 213 9.22 -8.04 17.07
N GLY A 214 8.19 -8.09 17.92
CA GLY A 214 7.54 -6.90 18.47
C GLY A 214 6.03 -6.96 18.38
N THR A 215 5.40 -5.79 18.47
CA THR A 215 3.96 -5.67 18.60
C THR A 215 3.28 -5.65 17.22
N THR A 216 2.62 -6.76 16.85
CA THR A 216 1.97 -6.93 15.52
C THR A 216 0.47 -6.61 15.50
N SER A 217 -0.17 -6.50 16.66
CA SER A 217 -1.60 -6.19 16.78
C SER A 217 -1.84 -5.04 17.75
N TYR A 218 -1.96 -3.84 17.18
CA TYR A 218 -2.15 -2.59 17.92
C TYR A 218 -3.11 -1.64 17.19
N SER A 219 -3.60 -0.66 17.95
CA SER A 219 -4.32 0.53 17.49
C SER A 219 -3.51 1.77 17.89
N LEU A 220 -3.40 2.74 17.00
CA LEU A 220 -2.84 4.07 17.29
C LEU A 220 -3.93 5.07 17.67
N LEU A 221 -5.19 4.75 17.36
CA LEU A 221 -6.35 5.53 17.78
C LEU A 221 -6.62 5.32 19.27
N LYS A 222 -6.92 6.39 20.01
CA LYS A 222 -7.23 6.30 21.44
C LYS A 222 -8.62 5.69 21.67
N PRO A 223 -8.86 4.95 22.77
CA PRO A 223 -10.16 4.34 23.04
C PRO A 223 -11.33 5.35 23.07
N GLU A 224 -11.13 6.52 23.67
CA GLU A 224 -12.15 7.57 23.77
C GLU A 224 -12.53 8.22 22.42
N GLU A 225 -11.70 8.04 21.39
CA GLU A 225 -11.93 8.49 20.03
C GLU A 225 -12.53 7.38 19.16
N PHE A 226 -12.21 6.12 19.46
CA PHE A 226 -12.62 4.96 18.67
C PHE A 226 -14.14 4.88 18.53
N ASP A 227 -14.88 4.88 19.64
CA ASP A 227 -16.35 4.74 19.59
C ASP A 227 -17.01 5.89 18.84
N LYS A 228 -16.50 7.12 19.02
CA LYS A 228 -17.00 8.32 18.32
C LYS A 228 -16.79 8.20 16.81
N HIS A 229 -15.60 7.80 16.38
CA HIS A 229 -15.31 7.62 14.96
C HIS A 229 -16.04 6.41 14.37
N LEU A 230 -16.19 5.32 15.12
CA LEU A 230 -16.94 4.15 14.68
C LEU A 230 -18.41 4.52 14.41
N GLN A 231 -19.04 5.29 15.29
CA GLN A 231 -20.40 5.76 15.08
C GLN A 231 -20.51 6.63 13.82
N HIS A 232 -19.61 7.60 13.63
CA HIS A 232 -19.57 8.41 12.41
C HIS A 232 -19.40 7.56 11.14
N VAL A 233 -18.59 6.51 11.19
CA VAL A 233 -18.41 5.58 10.07
C VAL A 233 -19.70 4.81 9.79
N ILE A 234 -20.37 4.30 10.82
CA ILE A 234 -21.66 3.60 10.68
C ILE A 234 -22.68 4.52 10.01
N ASP A 235 -22.82 5.76 10.48
CA ASP A 235 -23.78 6.72 9.97
C ASP A 235 -23.52 7.04 8.48
N GLU A 236 -22.27 7.30 8.12
CA GLU A 236 -21.89 7.63 6.73
C GLU A 236 -22.04 6.44 5.77
N ILE A 237 -21.65 5.23 6.19
CA ILE A 237 -21.82 4.02 5.38
C ILE A 237 -23.31 3.67 5.23
N GLN A 238 -24.09 3.84 6.29
CA GLN A 238 -25.53 3.63 6.23
C GLN A 238 -26.20 4.64 5.30
N LEU A 239 -25.79 5.91 5.32
CA LEU A 239 -26.26 6.92 4.36
C LEU A 239 -25.86 6.54 2.93
N PHE A 240 -24.60 6.14 2.72
CA PHE A 240 -24.12 5.68 1.42
C PHE A 240 -24.96 4.54 0.83
N PHE A 241 -25.30 3.51 1.63
CA PHE A 241 -26.12 2.39 1.14
C PHE A 241 -27.60 2.73 0.93
N LYS A 242 -28.12 3.77 1.58
CA LYS A 242 -29.45 4.31 1.26
C LYS A 242 -29.47 4.98 -0.11
N GLU A 243 -28.40 5.68 -0.46
CA GLU A 243 -28.26 6.38 -1.75
C GLU A 243 -27.91 5.41 -2.89
N ILE A 244 -27.07 4.40 -2.61
CA ILE A 244 -26.57 3.45 -3.58
C ILE A 244 -26.81 2.04 -3.02
N PRO A 245 -27.98 1.45 -3.29
CA PRO A 245 -28.28 0.09 -2.87
C PRO A 245 -27.26 -0.90 -3.44
N CYS A 246 -26.66 -1.70 -2.56
CA CYS A 246 -25.66 -2.69 -2.90
C CYS A 246 -26.01 -4.03 -2.23
N ASP A 247 -25.71 -5.13 -2.93
CA ASP A 247 -25.85 -6.48 -2.38
C ASP A 247 -25.00 -6.66 -1.13
N GLN A 248 -25.52 -7.37 -0.13
CA GLN A 248 -24.83 -7.66 1.14
C GLN A 248 -24.44 -6.42 1.97
N SER A 249 -24.94 -5.23 1.65
CA SER A 249 -24.70 -3.97 2.38
C SER A 249 -24.99 -4.08 3.88
N GLU A 250 -26.10 -4.70 4.28
CA GLU A 250 -26.43 -4.89 5.70
C GLU A 250 -25.47 -5.85 6.41
N ALA A 251 -25.01 -6.89 5.71
CA ALA A 251 -24.01 -7.82 6.25
C ALA A 251 -22.67 -7.10 6.49
N PHE A 252 -22.25 -6.24 5.55
CA PHE A 252 -21.06 -5.41 5.73
C PHE A 252 -21.23 -4.39 6.86
N LEU A 253 -22.38 -3.71 6.94
CA LEU A 253 -22.66 -2.75 8.02
C LEU A 253 -22.63 -3.45 9.40
N LYS A 254 -23.15 -4.68 9.49
CA LYS A 254 -23.02 -5.52 10.67
C LYS A 254 -21.56 -5.84 11.00
N THR A 255 -20.70 -6.10 10.02
CA THR A 255 -19.26 -6.30 10.28
C THR A 255 -18.58 -5.06 10.85
N ILE A 256 -18.96 -3.86 10.37
CA ILE A 256 -18.45 -2.59 10.91
C ILE A 256 -18.92 -2.42 12.36
N ARG A 257 -20.22 -2.59 12.65
CA ARG A 257 -20.77 -2.50 14.02
C ARG A 257 -20.11 -3.45 15.00
N GLN A 258 -19.64 -4.61 14.52
CA GLN A 258 -18.95 -5.62 15.33
C GLN A 258 -17.43 -5.43 15.39
N THR A 259 -16.90 -4.36 14.79
CA THR A 259 -15.46 -4.07 14.81
C THR A 259 -15.05 -3.76 16.23
N LYS A 260 -14.11 -4.56 16.75
CA LYS A 260 -13.48 -4.30 18.05
C LYS A 260 -12.19 -3.55 17.83
N GLN A 261 -11.95 -2.53 18.65
CA GLN A 261 -10.65 -1.87 18.68
C GLN A 261 -9.58 -2.88 19.08
N LYS A 262 -8.42 -2.80 18.42
CA LYS A 262 -7.21 -3.47 18.91
C LYS A 262 -6.70 -2.76 20.16
N GLN A 263 -5.75 -3.37 20.87
CA GLN A 263 -5.11 -2.71 22.01
C GLN A 263 -4.49 -1.37 21.56
N TYR A 264 -4.94 -0.28 22.19
CA TYR A 264 -4.31 1.02 22.01
C TYR A 264 -2.90 1.01 22.58
N ILE A 265 -1.94 1.51 21.80
CA ILE A 265 -0.57 1.72 22.26
C ILE A 265 -0.15 3.15 21.90
N PRO A 266 0.36 3.93 22.87
CA PRO A 266 0.91 5.25 22.61
C PRO A 266 2.03 5.21 21.56
N GLN A 267 2.08 6.26 20.75
CA GLN A 267 3.08 6.41 19.68
C GLN A 267 4.40 6.94 20.26
N THR A 268 5.07 6.10 21.05
CA THR A 268 6.33 6.41 21.70
C THR A 268 7.41 5.43 21.27
N LEU A 269 8.61 5.96 21.04
CA LEU A 269 9.79 5.18 20.73
C LEU A 269 10.79 5.30 21.88
N SER A 270 10.91 4.25 22.68
CA SER A 270 11.93 4.17 23.72
C SER A 270 13.31 3.93 23.12
N ILE A 271 14.36 4.29 23.85
CA ILE A 271 15.75 4.09 23.43
C ILE A 271 16.08 2.60 23.29
N GLU A 272 15.53 1.76 24.18
CA GLU A 272 15.70 0.32 24.15
C GLU A 272 15.10 -0.29 22.88
N LYS A 273 13.86 0.10 22.53
CA LYS A 273 13.21 -0.38 21.31
C LYS A 273 13.89 0.12 20.05
N LEU A 274 14.37 1.36 20.04
CA LEU A 274 15.20 1.86 18.95
C LEU A 274 16.51 1.05 18.82
N ALA A 275 17.17 0.73 19.93
CA ALA A 275 18.39 -0.08 19.93
C ALA A 275 18.15 -1.52 19.43
N GLU A 276 17.04 -2.15 19.80
CA GLU A 276 16.64 -3.48 19.31
C GLU A 276 16.50 -3.50 17.78
N ILE A 277 15.76 -2.54 17.20
CA ILE A 277 15.55 -2.45 15.75
C ILE A 277 16.85 -2.06 15.03
N ARG A 278 17.63 -1.13 15.59
CA ARG A 278 18.97 -0.77 15.10
C ARG A 278 19.87 -2.01 15.00
N ASP A 279 19.92 -2.81 16.05
CA ASP A 279 20.72 -4.04 16.09
C ASP A 279 20.24 -5.07 15.07
N TYR A 280 18.93 -5.19 14.89
CA TYR A 280 18.34 -5.99 13.82
C TYR A 280 18.80 -5.52 12.44
N ILE A 281 18.71 -4.21 12.13
CA ILE A 281 19.15 -3.64 10.85
C ILE A 281 20.65 -3.90 10.65
N CYS A 282 21.49 -3.61 11.65
CA CYS A 282 22.94 -3.81 11.58
C CYS A 282 23.32 -5.28 11.32
N ARG A 283 22.65 -6.22 11.97
CA ARG A 283 22.87 -7.66 11.80
C ARG A 283 22.40 -8.18 10.45
N LYS A 284 21.24 -7.72 9.96
CA LYS A 284 20.65 -8.21 8.70
C LYS A 284 21.26 -7.53 7.46
N ASN A 285 21.66 -6.27 7.58
CA ASN A 285 22.26 -5.50 6.49
C ASN A 285 23.20 -4.42 7.04
N THR A 286 24.43 -4.83 7.36
CA THR A 286 25.48 -3.92 7.86
C THR A 286 25.79 -2.77 6.88
N PRO A 287 25.90 -2.98 5.55
CA PRO A 287 26.07 -1.88 4.60
C PRO A 287 24.99 -0.80 4.70
N LEU A 288 23.72 -1.19 4.76
CA LEU A 288 22.62 -0.26 4.94
C LEU A 288 22.70 0.50 6.27
N TYR A 289 22.98 -0.21 7.37
CA TYR A 289 23.12 0.42 8.69
C TYR A 289 24.18 1.53 8.67
N TYR A 290 25.35 1.25 8.11
CA TYR A 290 26.43 2.23 8.04
C TYR A 290 26.08 3.43 7.15
N GLU A 291 25.33 3.21 6.07
CA GLU A 291 24.86 4.30 5.22
C GLU A 291 23.83 5.16 5.96
N LEU A 292 22.90 4.56 6.72
CA LEU A 292 21.95 5.28 7.56
C LEU A 292 22.67 6.13 8.62
N CYS A 293 23.62 5.55 9.35
CA CYS A 293 24.40 6.28 10.35
C CYS A 293 25.16 7.45 9.74
N HIS A 294 25.79 7.25 8.58
CA HIS A 294 26.49 8.33 7.90
C HIS A 294 25.56 9.46 7.45
N LEU A 295 24.39 9.12 6.90
CA LEU A 295 23.36 10.09 6.52
C LEU A 295 22.90 10.91 7.73
N ILE A 296 22.64 10.22 8.85
CA ILE A 296 22.26 10.84 10.12
C ILE A 296 23.37 11.78 10.60
N GLU A 297 24.62 11.35 10.67
CA GLU A 297 25.75 12.20 11.11
C GLU A 297 25.94 13.48 10.28
N ILE A 298 25.68 13.41 8.97
CA ILE A 298 25.75 14.59 8.09
C ILE A 298 24.59 15.55 8.36
N GLN A 299 23.37 15.01 8.48
CA GLN A 299 22.14 15.81 8.53
C GLN A 299 21.82 16.29 9.95
N ASP A 300 22.20 15.54 10.99
CA ASP A 300 21.95 15.87 12.40
C ASP A 300 22.67 17.15 12.82
N LYS A 301 23.84 17.43 12.21
CA LYS A 301 24.60 18.68 12.39
C LYS A 301 23.81 19.94 11.99
N GLN A 302 22.68 19.77 11.29
CA GLN A 302 21.85 20.86 10.77
C GLN A 302 20.42 20.85 11.35
N SER A 303 20.10 19.98 12.33
CA SER A 303 18.71 19.68 12.73
C SER A 303 18.38 19.89 14.21
N THR A 304 17.08 19.99 14.52
CA THR A 304 16.48 20.00 15.87
C THR A 304 15.96 18.62 16.30
N HIS A 305 16.44 17.53 15.69
CA HIS A 305 15.95 16.18 15.96
C HIS A 305 16.29 15.69 17.37
N ASP A 306 15.59 14.64 17.82
CA ASP A 306 15.76 14.01 19.14
C ASP A 306 17.19 13.43 19.27
N LYS A 307 18.09 14.24 19.85
CA LYS A 307 19.53 13.94 19.97
C LYS A 307 19.81 12.64 20.71
N GLU A 308 18.95 12.29 21.67
CA GLU A 308 19.10 11.06 22.44
C GLU A 308 18.88 9.84 21.52
N LYS A 309 17.80 9.86 20.74
CA LYS A 309 17.52 8.82 19.73
C LYS A 309 18.58 8.76 18.64
N THR A 310 19.05 9.91 18.15
CA THR A 310 20.15 9.95 17.19
C THR A 310 21.39 9.27 17.75
N THR A 311 21.81 9.65 18.96
CA THR A 311 22.98 9.08 19.63
C THR A 311 22.83 7.57 19.82
N ALA A 312 21.66 7.14 20.29
CA ALA A 312 21.36 5.72 20.46
C ALA A 312 21.37 4.97 19.11
N PHE A 313 20.88 5.55 18.02
CA PHE A 313 20.87 4.88 16.72
C PHE A 313 22.28 4.68 16.15
N ILE A 314 23.16 5.66 16.33
CA ILE A 314 24.54 5.62 15.81
C ILE A 314 25.55 4.97 16.76
N GLU A 315 25.13 4.48 17.93
CA GLU A 315 26.04 3.95 18.97
C GLU A 315 27.05 2.89 18.45
N ARG A 316 26.65 2.05 17.49
CA ARG A 316 27.51 1.00 16.91
C ARG A 316 28.25 1.43 15.64
N TYR A 317 28.11 2.67 15.23
CA TYR A 317 28.74 3.19 14.03
C TYR A 317 30.23 3.43 14.28
N ASN A 318 31.07 2.84 13.44
CA ASN A 318 32.52 3.07 13.46
C ASN A 318 32.95 3.65 12.10
N PRO A 319 33.32 4.93 12.03
CA PRO A 319 33.72 5.57 10.77
C PRO A 319 34.84 4.84 10.01
N GLN A 320 35.75 4.16 10.72
CA GLN A 320 36.86 3.42 10.09
C GLN A 320 36.38 2.18 9.35
N LYS A 321 35.28 1.56 9.80
CA LYS A 321 34.66 0.40 9.15
C LYS A 321 33.72 0.80 8.00
N ARG A 322 33.46 2.10 7.82
CA ARG A 322 32.51 2.59 6.81
C ARG A 322 32.95 2.31 5.38
N LEU A 323 34.23 2.51 5.05
CA LEU A 323 34.69 2.44 3.65
C LEU A 323 34.30 1.11 2.99
N LEU A 324 34.57 -0.01 3.68
CA LEU A 324 34.21 -1.36 3.21
C LEU A 324 32.69 -1.54 3.05
N SER A 325 31.91 -1.10 4.04
CA SER A 325 30.45 -1.14 4.00
C SER A 325 29.87 -0.29 2.86
N HIS A 326 30.44 0.88 2.61
CA HIS A 326 30.00 1.82 1.58
C HIS A 326 30.27 1.29 0.16
N PHE A 327 31.43 0.68 -0.09
CA PHE A 327 31.70 0.03 -1.38
C PHE A 327 30.69 -1.08 -1.68
N LYS A 328 30.37 -1.91 -0.68
CA LYS A 328 29.35 -2.95 -0.83
C LYS A 328 27.97 -2.35 -1.13
N TYR A 329 27.57 -1.32 -0.39
CA TYR A 329 26.30 -0.62 -0.62
C TYR A 329 26.20 -0.03 -2.04
N ILE A 330 27.25 0.63 -2.54
CA ILE A 330 27.27 1.19 -3.90
C ILE A 330 27.17 0.07 -4.95
N SER A 331 27.91 -1.02 -4.77
CA SER A 331 27.86 -2.18 -5.67
C SER A 331 26.44 -2.76 -5.75
N ASP A 332 25.81 -3.01 -4.60
CA ASP A 332 24.45 -3.57 -4.52
C ASP A 332 23.42 -2.60 -5.14
N ARG A 333 23.59 -1.28 -4.93
CA ARG A 333 22.77 -0.25 -5.54
C ARG A 333 22.89 -0.23 -7.06
N ALA A 334 24.10 -0.34 -7.60
CA ALA A 334 24.33 -0.37 -9.05
C ALA A 334 23.64 -1.58 -9.70
N LEU A 335 23.74 -2.76 -9.06
CA LEU A 335 23.03 -3.97 -9.50
C LEU A 335 21.51 -3.80 -9.45
N PHE A 336 20.97 -3.16 -8.40
CA PHE A 336 19.55 -2.87 -8.29
C PHE A 336 19.04 -1.95 -9.40
N ILE A 337 19.75 -0.85 -9.68
CA ILE A 337 19.40 0.08 -10.76
C ILE A 337 19.43 -0.63 -12.12
N ASN A 338 20.44 -1.47 -12.36
CA ASN A 338 20.52 -2.26 -13.60
C ASN A 338 19.34 -3.23 -13.74
N ARG A 339 18.90 -3.88 -12.66
CA ARG A 339 17.69 -4.74 -12.67
C ARG A 339 16.42 -3.96 -12.98
N LEU A 340 16.26 -2.76 -12.42
CA LEU A 340 15.12 -1.89 -12.72
C LEU A 340 15.11 -1.46 -14.20
N ARG A 341 16.29 -1.10 -14.75
CA ARG A 341 16.43 -0.72 -16.17
C ARG A 341 16.10 -1.88 -17.11
N ILE A 342 16.64 -3.08 -16.87
CA ILE A 342 16.36 -4.26 -17.69
C ILE A 342 14.85 -4.58 -17.68
N LYS A 343 14.19 -4.49 -16.52
CA LYS A 343 12.73 -4.68 -16.45
C LYS A 343 11.93 -3.63 -17.23
N LYS A 344 12.40 -2.38 -17.30
CA LYS A 344 11.77 -1.30 -18.09
C LYS A 344 11.94 -1.48 -19.60
N PHE A 345 12.99 -2.16 -20.05
CA PHE A 345 13.21 -2.47 -21.48
C PHE A 345 12.45 -3.71 -21.96
N LEU A 346 12.06 -4.61 -21.05
CA LEU A 346 11.33 -5.86 -21.35
C LEU A 346 9.82 -5.76 -21.10
N SER A 347 9.31 -4.59 -20.72
CA SER A 347 7.89 -4.25 -20.51
C SER A 347 7.43 -3.19 -21.49
#